data_AF-A0A0G1QKH7-F1
#
_entry.id   AF-A0A0G1QKH7-F1
#
_cell.length_a   1.000
_cell.length_b   1.000
_cell.length_c   1.000
_cell.angle_alpha   90.00
_cell.angle_beta   90.00
_cell.angle_gamma   90.00
#
_symmetry.space_group_name_H-M   'P 1'
#
loop_
_entity.id
_entity.type
_entity.pdbx_description
1 polymer ?
#
loop_
_entity_poly.entity_id
_entity_poly.type
_entity_poly.pdbx_seq_one_letter_code
_entity_poly.pdbx_strand_id
1 'polypeptide(L)'
;MKIRILKLLNYWLPPVVWATVIFLFSSLTVTPSTEIYWQDFIVKKTAHVVEYGIFAALLYRALRGHGVEKLDAVLLAILIAVIYGATDEFHQSFTPGREPRVRDVVFDTIGAVTGVFICKKYL
;
A
#
# COMPACT_ATOMS: atom_id res chain seq x y z
N MET A 1 16.47 22.62 14.49
CA MET A 1 16.52 22.00 13.14
C MET A 1 16.63 20.47 13.20
N LYS A 2 17.63 19.87 13.87
CA LYS A 2 17.82 18.41 13.98
C LYS A 2 16.58 17.63 14.46
N ILE A 3 15.88 18.11 15.50
CA ILE A 3 14.70 17.43 16.07
C ILE A 3 13.55 17.32 15.05
N ARG A 4 13.34 18.34 14.21
CA ARG A 4 12.30 18.30 13.16
C ARG A 4 12.64 17.29 12.07
N ILE A 5 13.92 17.19 11.69
CA ILE A 5 14.41 16.21 10.70
C ILE A 5 14.25 14.78 11.23
N LEU A 6 14.65 14.53 12.48
CA LEU A 6 14.49 13.20 13.11
C LEU A 6 13.02 12.78 13.18
N LYS A 7 12.13 13.71 13.51
CA LYS A 7 10.68 13.46 13.50
C LYS A 7 10.19 13.12 12.10
N LEU A 8 10.55 13.92 11.09
CA LEU A 8 10.18 13.66 9.70
C LEU A 8 10.63 12.26 9.26
N LEU A 9 11.90 11.92 9.48
CA LEU A 9 12.46 10.61 9.14
C LEU A 9 11.73 9.47 9.88
N ASN A 10 11.53 9.58 11.20
CA ASN A 10 10.90 8.52 11.98
C ASN A 10 9.48 8.18 11.50
N TYR A 11 8.70 9.19 11.09
CA TYR A 11 7.33 8.99 10.64
C TYR A 11 7.23 8.55 9.17
N TRP A 12 8.04 9.15 8.29
CA TRP A 12 7.94 8.96 6.83
C TRP A 12 8.89 7.92 6.25
N LEU A 13 9.99 7.58 6.91
CA LEU A 13 10.88 6.51 6.44
C LEU A 13 10.14 5.17 6.34
N PRO A 14 9.33 4.72 7.32
CA PRO A 14 8.66 3.44 7.21
C PRO A 14 7.66 3.30 6.05
N PRO A 15 6.73 4.25 5.78
CA PRO A 15 5.86 4.13 4.61
C PRO A 15 6.65 4.18 3.29
N VAL A 16 7.74 4.95 3.21
CA VAL A 16 8.61 4.98 2.02
C VAL A 16 9.32 3.65 1.80
N VAL A 17 9.88 3.06 2.86
CA VAL A 17 10.50 1.72 2.80
C VAL A 17 9.46 0.69 2.39
N TRP A 18 8.25 0.75 2.95
CA TRP A 18 7.20 -0.20 2.63
C TRP A 18 6.68 -0.06 1.19
N ALA A 19 6.50 1.17 0.69
CA ALA A 19 6.22 1.41 -0.72
C ALA A 19 7.33 0.81 -1.61
N THR A 20 8.60 0.97 -1.22
CA THR A 20 9.72 0.38 -1.96
C THR A 20 9.63 -1.15 -1.99
N VAL A 21 9.23 -1.79 -0.89
CA VAL A 21 9.00 -3.25 -0.85
C VAL A 21 7.89 -3.67 -1.81
N ILE A 22 6.75 -2.97 -1.82
CA ILE A 22 5.64 -3.24 -2.75
C ILE A 22 6.12 -3.11 -4.19
N PHE A 23 6.78 -2.00 -4.53
CA PHE A 23 7.31 -1.76 -5.86
C PHE A 23 8.28 -2.87 -6.31
N LEU A 24 9.21 -3.28 -5.43
CA LEU A 24 10.16 -4.35 -5.73
C LEU A 24 9.46 -5.67 -6.02
N PHE A 25 8.43 -6.04 -5.25
CA PHE A 25 7.63 -7.22 -5.55
C PHE A 25 6.94 -7.09 -6.90
N SER A 26 6.34 -5.94 -7.19
CA SER A 26 5.68 -5.68 -8.47
C SER A 26 6.63 -5.68 -9.66
N SER A 27 7.91 -5.35 -9.48
CA SER A 27 8.94 -5.41 -10.53
C SER A 27 9.44 -6.84 -10.81
N LEU A 28 9.11 -7.82 -9.97
CA LEU A 28 9.49 -9.21 -10.23
C LEU A 28 8.67 -9.76 -11.41
N THR A 29 9.41 -10.20 -12.44
CA THR A 29 8.84 -10.96 -13.56
C THR A 29 8.35 -12.31 -13.05
N VAL A 30 7.12 -12.65 -13.41
CA VAL A 30 6.52 -13.94 -13.06
C VAL A 30 6.29 -14.74 -14.34
N THR A 31 6.42 -16.05 -14.26
CA THR A 31 6.07 -16.92 -15.39
C THR A 31 4.56 -16.78 -15.66
N PRO A 32 4.14 -16.44 -16.89
CA PRO A 32 2.73 -16.36 -17.23
C PRO A 32 2.08 -17.74 -17.01
N SER A 33 1.16 -17.83 -16.04
CA SER A 33 0.37 -19.04 -15.82
C SER A 33 -0.83 -19.02 -16.74
N THR A 34 -0.95 -19.99 -17.65
CA THR A 34 -2.11 -20.11 -18.55
C THR A 34 -3.37 -20.62 -17.86
N GLU A 35 -3.25 -21.11 -16.62
CA GLU A 35 -4.37 -21.63 -15.81
C GLU A 35 -4.55 -20.82 -14.53
N ILE A 36 -5.80 -20.48 -14.20
CA ILE A 36 -6.15 -19.83 -12.93
C ILE A 36 -6.28 -20.91 -11.86
N TYR A 37 -5.22 -21.10 -11.08
CA TYR A 37 -5.30 -21.85 -9.84
C TYR A 37 -5.96 -20.97 -8.77
N TRP A 38 -7.08 -21.43 -8.20
CA TRP A 38 -7.81 -20.71 -7.15
C TRP A 38 -6.92 -20.36 -5.94
N GLN A 39 -5.91 -21.19 -5.67
CA GLN A 39 -4.93 -20.97 -4.62
C GLN A 39 -4.07 -19.73 -4.92
N ASP A 40 -3.51 -19.62 -6.13
CA ASP A 40 -2.73 -18.46 -6.56
C ASP A 40 -3.55 -17.19 -6.53
N PHE A 41 -4.83 -17.28 -6.93
CA PHE A 41 -5.74 -16.16 -6.85
C PHE A 41 -5.89 -15.67 -5.41
N ILE A 42 -6.20 -16.56 -4.46
CA ILE A 42 -6.37 -16.20 -3.05
C ILE A 42 -5.09 -15.61 -2.49
N VAL A 43 -3.93 -16.25 -2.71
CA VAL A 43 -2.64 -15.77 -2.21
C VAL A 43 -2.34 -14.38 -2.72
N LYS A 44 -2.50 -14.13 -4.02
CA LYS A 44 -2.26 -12.81 -4.62
C LYS A 44 -3.20 -11.76 -4.02
N LYS A 45 -4.51 -12.01 -3.94
CA LYS A 45 -5.46 -11.01 -3.41
C LYS A 45 -5.26 -10.74 -1.92
N THR A 46 -4.88 -11.76 -1.14
CA THR A 46 -4.50 -11.56 0.25
C THR A 46 -3.22 -10.73 0.37
N ALA A 47 -2.23 -10.93 -0.51
CA ALA A 47 -1.01 -10.11 -0.54
C ALA A 47 -1.35 -8.62 -0.75
N HIS A 48 -2.15 -8.28 -1.77
CA HIS A 48 -2.64 -6.92 -2.01
C HIS A 48 -3.30 -6.30 -0.77
N VAL A 49 -4.23 -7.03 -0.14
CA VAL A 49 -4.92 -6.55 1.08
C VAL A 49 -3.94 -6.28 2.22
N VAL A 50 -2.97 -7.17 2.44
CA VAL A 50 -1.98 -7.04 3.53
C VAL A 50 -0.99 -5.92 3.25
N GLU A 51 -0.42 -5.88 2.05
CA GLU A 51 0.57 -4.89 1.61
C GLU A 51 0.02 -3.47 1.74
N TYR A 52 -1.16 -3.22 1.17
CA TYR A 52 -1.77 -1.88 1.20
C TYR A 52 -2.40 -1.55 2.55
N GLY A 53 -2.80 -2.55 3.34
CA GLY A 53 -3.22 -2.35 4.72
C GLY A 53 -2.09 -1.87 5.63
N ILE A 54 -0.91 -2.49 5.53
CA ILE A 54 0.29 -2.03 6.23
C ILE A 54 0.69 -0.64 5.73
N PHE A 55 0.72 -0.44 4.40
CA PHE A 55 1.08 0.84 3.81
C PHE A 55 0.21 1.99 4.32
N ALA A 56 -1.12 1.83 4.27
CA ALA A 56 -2.06 2.86 4.70
C ALA A 56 -2.02 3.10 6.21
N ALA A 57 -1.78 2.07 7.03
CA ALA A 57 -1.56 2.23 8.47
C ALA A 57 -0.30 3.06 8.77
N LEU A 58 0.79 2.84 8.03
CA LEU A 58 2.03 3.61 8.16
C LEU A 58 1.83 5.07 7.73
N LEU A 59 1.11 5.31 6.63
CA LEU A 59 0.72 6.65 6.17
C LEU A 59 -0.14 7.37 7.20
N TYR A 60 -1.16 6.69 7.74
CA TYR A 60 -2.03 7.24 8.78
C TYR A 60 -1.23 7.66 10.02
N ARG A 61 -0.32 6.80 10.50
CA ARG A 61 0.59 7.12 11.60
C ARG A 61 1.45 8.34 11.28
N ALA A 62 1.98 8.44 10.06
CA ALA A 62 2.82 9.56 9.63
C ALA A 62 2.05 10.89 9.62
N LEU A 63 0.82 10.88 9.09
CA LEU A 63 -0.08 12.04 9.05
C LEU A 63 -0.48 12.49 10.46
N ARG A 64 -0.90 11.56 11.33
CA ARG A 64 -1.21 11.85 12.74
C ARG A 64 -0.01 12.39 13.51
N GLY A 65 1.18 11.85 13.26
CA GLY A 65 2.44 12.34 13.83
C GLY A 65 2.75 13.80 13.50
N HIS A 66 2.18 14.32 12.41
CA HIS A 66 2.33 15.71 11.95
C HIS A 66 1.10 16.59 12.26
N GLY A 67 0.14 16.11 13.06
CA GLY A 67 -0.99 16.90 13.53
C GLY A 67 -2.15 17.01 12.55
N VAL A 68 -2.19 16.18 11.50
CA VAL A 68 -3.37 16.09 10.63
C VAL A 68 -4.55 15.53 11.43
N GLU A 69 -5.73 16.13 11.28
CA GLU A 69 -6.94 15.72 12.00
C GLU A 69 -7.34 14.27 11.71
N LYS A 70 -8.05 13.64 12.66
CA LYS A 70 -8.25 12.18 12.63
C LYS A 70 -8.99 11.71 11.37
N LEU A 71 -10.00 12.45 10.93
CA LEU A 71 -10.77 12.13 9.71
C LEU A 71 -9.94 12.40 8.46
N ASP A 72 -9.29 13.55 8.37
CA ASP A 72 -8.46 13.92 7.22
C ASP A 72 -7.29 12.95 7.03
N ALA A 73 -6.66 12.52 8.13
CA ALA A 73 -5.59 11.53 8.08
C ALA A 73 -6.06 10.17 7.55
N VAL A 74 -7.30 9.76 7.86
CA VAL A 74 -7.90 8.53 7.31
C VAL A 74 -8.11 8.68 5.81
N LEU A 75 -8.75 9.77 5.38
CA LEU A 75 -9.06 10.02 3.97
C LEU A 75 -7.80 10.15 3.13
N LEU A 76 -6.80 10.91 3.61
CA LEU A 76 -5.52 11.09 2.92
C LEU A 76 -4.72 9.79 2.85
N ALA A 77 -4.66 9.00 3.93
CA ALA A 77 -3.94 7.72 3.90
C ALA A 77 -4.53 6.75 2.87
N ILE A 78 -5.86 6.64 2.82
CA ILE A 78 -6.56 5.81 1.83
C ILE A 78 -6.33 6.37 0.42
N LEU A 79 -6.51 7.67 0.21
CA LEU A 79 -6.32 8.30 -1.10
C LEU A 79 -4.90 8.08 -1.64
N ILE A 80 -3.88 8.28 -0.80
CA ILE A 80 -2.48 8.05 -1.19
C ILE A 80 -2.25 6.57 -1.52
N ALA A 81 -2.79 5.64 -0.73
CA ALA A 81 -2.67 4.22 -1.00
C ALA A 81 -3.35 3.80 -2.32
N VAL A 82 -4.54 4.34 -2.62
CA VAL A 82 -5.26 4.09 -3.88
C VAL A 82 -4.50 4.63 -5.08
N ILE A 83 -4.00 5.87 -4.99
CA ILE A 83 -3.18 6.47 -6.05
C ILE A 83 -1.92 5.64 -6.27
N TYR A 84 -1.25 5.23 -5.19
CA TYR A 84 -0.05 4.41 -5.27
C TYR A 84 -0.35 3.05 -5.92
N GLY A 85 -1.43 2.38 -5.54
CA GLY A 85 -1.84 1.11 -6.14
C GLY A 85 -2.18 1.22 -7.62
N ALA A 86 -2.87 2.29 -8.01
CA ALA A 86 -3.12 2.58 -9.42
C ALA A 86 -1.81 2.80 -10.20
N THR A 87 -0.83 3.50 -9.61
CA THR A 87 0.49 3.68 -10.25
C THR A 87 1.31 2.38 -10.30
N ASP A 88 1.17 1.50 -9.32
CA ASP A 88 1.86 0.22 -9.29
C ASP A 88 1.29 -0.75 -10.32
N GLU A 89 -0.05 -0.81 -10.47
CA GLU A 89 -0.71 -1.56 -11.55
C GLU A 89 -0.32 -1.03 -12.94
N PHE A 90 -0.19 0.30 -13.10
CA PHE A 90 0.34 0.87 -14.33
C PHE A 90 1.81 0.46 -14.56
N HIS A 91 2.65 0.46 -13.53
CA HIS A 91 4.02 -0.04 -13.61
C HIS A 91 4.08 -1.54 -13.97
N GLN A 92 3.20 -2.36 -13.42
CA GLN A 92 3.10 -3.78 -13.75
C GLN A 92 2.76 -4.02 -15.23
N SER A 93 2.10 -3.09 -15.91
CA SER A 93 1.87 -3.18 -17.37
C SER A 93 3.16 -3.23 -18.20
N PHE A 94 4.27 -2.77 -17.64
CA PHE A 94 5.60 -2.86 -18.25
C PHE A 94 6.43 -4.04 -17.73
N THR A 95 5.91 -4.83 -16.78
CA THR A 95 6.62 -5.95 -16.17
C THR A 95 6.24 -7.27 -16.85
N PRO A 96 7.17 -7.98 -17.49
CA PRO A 96 6.88 -9.25 -18.16
C PRO A 96 6.18 -10.28 -17.26
N GLY A 97 5.06 -10.80 -17.76
CA GLY A 97 4.26 -11.84 -17.11
C GLY A 97 3.33 -11.35 -15.98
N ARG A 98 3.35 -10.05 -15.65
CA ARG A 98 2.31 -9.45 -14.80
C ARG A 98 1.04 -9.17 -15.61
N GLU A 99 -0.09 -9.26 -14.92
CA GLU A 99 -1.41 -8.99 -15.50
C GLU A 99 -2.07 -7.87 -14.70
N PRO A 100 -1.85 -6.60 -15.07
CA PRO A 100 -2.45 -5.50 -14.35
C PRO A 100 -3.97 -5.52 -14.50
N ARG A 101 -4.69 -5.35 -13.39
CA ARG A 101 -6.15 -5.45 -13.32
C ARG A 101 -6.70 -4.39 -12.37
N VAL A 102 -7.73 -3.67 -12.80
CA VAL A 102 -8.49 -2.73 -11.95
C VAL A 102 -8.97 -3.39 -10.65
N ARG A 103 -9.26 -4.69 -10.70
CA ARG A 103 -9.62 -5.49 -9.52
C ARG A 103 -8.55 -5.46 -8.43
N ASP A 104 -7.28 -5.39 -8.78
CA ASP A 104 -6.18 -5.36 -7.82
C ASP A 104 -6.13 -4.05 -7.04
N VAL A 105 -6.36 -2.92 -7.72
CA VAL A 105 -6.61 -1.62 -7.05
C VAL A 105 -7.80 -1.69 -6.07
N VAL A 106 -8.83 -2.49 -6.36
CA VAL A 106 -9.95 -2.69 -5.42
C VAL A 106 -9.50 -3.44 -4.17
N PHE A 107 -8.71 -4.50 -4.31
CA PHE A 107 -8.16 -5.23 -3.15
C PHE A 107 -7.17 -4.38 -2.35
N ASP A 108 -6.34 -3.58 -3.02
CA ASP A 108 -5.48 -2.58 -2.40
C ASP A 108 -6.29 -1.59 -1.56
N THR A 109 -7.40 -1.10 -2.12
CA THR A 109 -8.31 -0.18 -1.44
C THR A 109 -8.95 -0.82 -0.22
N ILE A 110 -9.41 -2.08 -0.32
CA ILE A 110 -9.95 -2.84 0.81
C ILE A 110 -8.89 -2.97 1.91
N GLY A 111 -7.67 -3.36 1.53
CA GLY A 111 -6.52 -3.42 2.43
C GLY A 111 -6.26 -2.11 3.13
N ALA A 112 -6.14 -1.02 2.37
CA ALA A 112 -5.89 0.32 2.88
C ALA A 112 -6.96 0.77 3.90
N VAL A 113 -8.24 0.58 3.56
CA VAL A 113 -9.36 0.84 4.48
C VAL A 113 -9.20 0.02 5.76
N THR A 114 -9.09 -1.30 5.65
CA THR A 114 -8.96 -2.19 6.81
C THR A 114 -7.77 -1.83 7.70
N GLY A 115 -6.59 -1.62 7.11
CA GLY A 115 -5.37 -1.27 7.82
C GLY A 115 -5.48 0.05 8.57
N VAL A 116 -6.06 1.09 7.94
CA VAL A 116 -6.28 2.39 8.58
C VAL A 116 -7.29 2.26 9.73
N PHE A 117 -8.41 1.55 9.55
CA PHE A 117 -9.40 1.39 10.61
C PHE A 117 -8.86 0.61 11.81
N ILE A 118 -8.04 -0.43 11.58
CA ILE A 118 -7.33 -1.14 12.65
C ILE A 118 -6.38 -0.17 13.35
N CYS A 119 -5.52 0.53 12.60
CA CYS A 119 -4.51 1.44 13.17
C CYS A 119 -5.14 2.61 13.95
N LYS A 120 -6.22 3.20 13.42
CA LYS A 120 -7.03 4.27 14.01
C LYS A 120 -7.58 3.92 15.41
N LYS A 121 -7.79 2.63 15.69
CA LYS A 121 -8.26 2.17 17.01
C LYS A 121 -7.18 2.31 18.09
N TYR A 122 -5.91 2.29 17.71
CA TYR A 122 -4.76 2.26 18.62
C TYR A 122 -3.95 3.58 18.64
N LEU A 123 -4.31 4.57 17.82
CA LEU A 123 -3.69 5.91 17.68
C LEU A 123 -4.73 7.05 17.77
#